data_AF-A0A1V4Y5H1-F1
#
_entry.id   AF-A0A1V4Y5H1-F1
#
_cell.length_a   1.000
_cell.length_b   1.000
_cell.length_c   1.000
_cell.angle_alpha   90.00
_cell.angle_beta   90.00
_cell.angle_gamma   90.00
#
_symmetry.space_group_name_H-M   'P 1'
#
loop_
_entity.id
_entity.type
_entity.pdbx_description
1 polymer ?
#
loop_
_entity_poly.entity_id
_entity_poly.type
_entity_poly.pdbx_seq_one_letter_code
_entity_poly.pdbx_strand_id
1 'polypeptide(L)'
;MENRKENNFHITKREVSWSVKLFTIAVLISCFLSMLFYILSLVSSSSESVDMAITSTTSIAMHKVDSAAKHLDLIWSIFLFNSLAVVTTSIGPGILSYIQNISVAELKLRARNKKYTTLSVKLEKLFQLLTSVIKDILQKLDPGVSKLRAQDNSEKAGSIWKRANYSKENFRLLAYVIPYLIPVITLTMNGMLLGITLSFFVFNGALSFYDFAGSQGIVPGMLFSIAYFLAHILPHGIIELPVIIIAGAIGYRFARMYSGKILEDKLLLSDEIEKLERDMMIINDIASAYIRSRYLWAMVSIILVFLWVAAWIEANITPTIAQEVANFLGDLLI
;
A
#
# COMPACT_ATOMS: atom_id res chain seq x y z
N MET A 1 6.67 -20.19 33.80
CA MET A 1 7.61 -19.53 32.86
C MET A 1 7.00 -19.46 31.45
N GLU A 2 5.75 -18.98 31.32
CA GLU A 2 4.88 -19.36 30.19
C GLU A 2 4.22 -18.16 29.47
N ASN A 3 4.90 -17.01 29.38
CA ASN A 3 4.31 -15.77 28.84
C ASN A 3 5.16 -15.04 27.78
N ARG A 4 6.00 -15.74 27.01
CA ARG A 4 6.90 -15.12 26.01
C ARG A 4 6.56 -15.39 24.53
N LYS A 5 5.52 -16.17 24.21
CA LYS A 5 5.26 -16.60 22.82
C LYS A 5 4.43 -15.63 21.96
N GLU A 6 3.70 -14.66 22.53
CA GLU A 6 2.74 -13.85 21.74
C GLU A 6 3.22 -12.46 21.28
N ASN A 7 4.27 -11.89 21.88
CA ASN A 7 4.72 -10.52 21.56
C ASN A 7 5.98 -10.45 20.69
N ASN A 8 6.12 -11.36 19.71
CA ASN A 8 7.24 -11.25 18.78
C ASN A 8 6.79 -10.60 17.47
N PHE A 9 7.27 -9.37 17.22
CA PHE A 9 7.06 -8.61 15.99
C PHE A 9 7.82 -9.20 14.77
N HIS A 10 8.40 -10.38 14.92
CA HIS A 10 9.13 -11.05 13.86
C HIS A 10 8.16 -11.48 12.76
N ILE A 11 8.54 -11.18 11.51
CA ILE A 11 7.78 -11.62 10.35
C ILE A 11 8.03 -13.11 10.12
N THR A 12 7.04 -13.80 9.58
CA THR A 12 7.13 -15.19 9.16
C THR A 12 6.80 -15.31 7.67
N LYS A 13 6.89 -16.53 7.13
CA LYS A 13 6.50 -16.82 5.73
C LYS A 13 5.07 -16.39 5.43
N ARG A 14 4.17 -16.41 6.41
CA ARG A 14 2.76 -16.00 6.22
C ARG A 14 2.65 -14.52 5.85
N GLU A 15 3.36 -13.64 6.55
CA GLU A 15 3.32 -12.20 6.30
C GLU A 15 3.97 -11.87 4.96
N VAL A 16 5.10 -12.49 4.65
CA VAL A 16 5.75 -12.33 3.34
C VAL A 16 4.84 -12.81 2.21
N SER A 17 4.23 -13.98 2.34
CA SER A 17 3.31 -14.51 1.32
C SER A 17 2.09 -13.61 1.11
N TRP A 18 1.56 -13.00 2.18
CA TRP A 18 0.47 -12.03 2.06
C TRP A 18 0.91 -10.80 1.26
N SER A 19 2.08 -10.24 1.56
CA SER A 19 2.61 -9.07 0.85
C SER A 19 2.89 -9.36 -0.62
N VAL A 20 3.48 -10.52 -0.94
CA VAL A 20 3.69 -10.98 -2.32
C VAL A 20 2.35 -11.08 -3.05
N LYS A 21 1.35 -11.76 -2.46
CA LYS A 21 0.04 -11.93 -3.09
C LYS A 21 -0.62 -10.59 -3.40
N LEU A 22 -0.64 -9.67 -2.43
CA LEU A 22 -1.25 -8.36 -2.63
C LEU A 22 -0.54 -7.58 -3.74
N PHE A 23 0.79 -7.56 -3.71
CA PHE A 23 1.61 -6.92 -4.73
C PHE A 23 1.35 -7.51 -6.13
N THR A 24 1.42 -8.84 -6.27
CA THR A 24 1.19 -9.52 -7.55
C THR A 24 -0.22 -9.29 -8.08
N ILE A 25 -1.25 -9.34 -7.22
CA ILE A 25 -2.62 -9.04 -7.63
C ILE A 25 -2.72 -7.60 -8.16
N ALA A 26 -2.09 -6.64 -7.49
CA ALA A 26 -2.09 -5.25 -7.94
C ALA A 26 -1.40 -5.07 -9.30
N VAL A 27 -0.24 -5.73 -9.51
CA VAL A 27 0.46 -5.75 -10.80
C VAL A 27 -0.43 -6.32 -11.91
N LEU A 28 -1.05 -7.47 -11.67
CA LEU A 28 -1.87 -8.14 -12.69
C LEU A 28 -3.13 -7.33 -13.03
N ILE A 29 -3.82 -6.80 -12.02
CA ILE A 29 -5.02 -5.98 -12.21
C ILE A 29 -4.66 -4.71 -12.98
N SER A 30 -3.60 -3.99 -12.58
CA SER A 30 -3.24 -2.75 -13.25
C SER A 30 -2.73 -3.00 -14.66
N CYS A 31 -1.93 -4.04 -14.88
CA CYS A 31 -1.46 -4.40 -16.21
C CYS A 31 -2.63 -4.74 -17.15
N PHE A 32 -3.62 -5.52 -16.67
CA PHE A 32 -4.79 -5.86 -17.47
C PHE A 32 -5.67 -4.64 -17.75
N LEU A 33 -5.96 -3.81 -16.75
CA LEU A 33 -6.75 -2.60 -16.90
C LEU A 33 -6.07 -1.59 -17.84
N SER A 34 -4.77 -1.38 -17.68
CA SER A 34 -3.98 -0.52 -18.58
C SER A 34 -4.05 -1.02 -20.01
N MET A 35 -3.81 -2.33 -20.25
CA MET A 35 -3.95 -2.91 -21.58
C MET A 35 -5.35 -2.71 -22.17
N LEU A 36 -6.39 -2.91 -21.37
CA LEU A 36 -7.77 -2.68 -21.80
C LEU A 36 -7.99 -1.20 -22.18
N PHE A 37 -7.50 -0.26 -21.36
CA PHE A 37 -7.58 1.17 -21.68
C PHE A 37 -6.82 1.52 -22.95
N TYR A 38 -5.61 0.98 -23.16
CA TYR A 38 -4.85 1.20 -24.40
C TYR A 38 -5.61 0.72 -25.63
N ILE A 39 -6.16 -0.50 -25.58
CA ILE A 39 -6.96 -1.06 -26.68
C ILE A 39 -8.20 -0.20 -26.94
N LEU A 40 -8.94 0.17 -25.89
CA LEU A 40 -10.14 1.00 -26.03
C LEU A 40 -9.81 2.36 -26.63
N SER A 41 -8.67 2.97 -26.27
CA SER A 41 -8.25 4.26 -26.80
C SER A 41 -7.78 4.20 -28.24
N LEU A 42 -7.14 3.10 -28.65
CA LEU A 42 -6.80 2.85 -30.05
C LEU A 42 -8.06 2.69 -30.91
N VAL A 43 -9.08 2.02 -30.38
CA VAL A 43 -10.40 1.89 -31.04
C VAL A 43 -11.17 3.22 -31.06
N SER A 44 -10.98 4.07 -30.05
CA SER A 44 -11.71 5.34 -29.85
C SER A 44 -11.01 6.57 -30.48
N SER A 45 -10.03 6.35 -31.36
CA SER A 45 -9.42 7.36 -32.24
C SER A 45 -8.68 8.55 -31.58
N SER A 46 -8.02 8.37 -30.43
CA SER A 46 -6.97 9.31 -29.99
C SER A 46 -5.90 8.63 -29.11
N SER A 47 -4.93 7.98 -29.75
CA SER A 47 -3.72 7.46 -29.09
C SER A 47 -3.01 8.55 -28.25
N GLU A 48 -3.02 9.80 -28.73
CA GLU A 48 -2.46 10.97 -28.05
C GLU A 48 -2.98 11.18 -26.61
N SER A 49 -4.25 10.88 -26.32
CA SER A 49 -4.85 11.21 -25.01
C SER A 49 -4.39 10.28 -23.88
N VAL A 50 -4.16 9.01 -24.19
CA VAL A 50 -3.66 8.01 -23.22
C VAL A 50 -2.14 8.03 -23.14
N ASP A 51 -1.46 8.22 -24.27
CA ASP A 51 -0.01 8.43 -24.25
C ASP A 51 0.33 9.67 -23.45
N MET A 52 -0.42 10.79 -23.56
CA MET A 52 -0.24 11.95 -22.68
C MET A 52 -0.60 11.66 -21.22
N ALA A 53 -1.67 10.92 -20.92
CA ALA A 53 -2.02 10.61 -19.52
C ALA A 53 -0.95 9.74 -18.84
N ILE A 54 -0.34 8.81 -19.58
CA ILE A 54 0.62 7.83 -19.03
C ILE A 54 2.05 8.32 -19.14
N THR A 55 2.43 9.03 -20.21
CA THR A 55 3.65 9.85 -20.17
C THR A 55 3.53 10.90 -19.09
N SER A 56 2.37 11.51 -18.82
CA SER A 56 2.24 12.39 -17.65
C SER A 56 2.34 11.63 -16.33
N THR A 57 1.84 10.40 -16.20
CA THR A 57 1.94 9.65 -14.93
C THR A 57 3.36 9.14 -14.68
N THR A 58 4.00 8.61 -15.71
CA THR A 58 5.40 8.15 -15.71
C THR A 58 6.34 9.35 -15.59
N SER A 59 6.07 10.44 -16.32
CA SER A 59 6.76 11.73 -16.18
C SER A 59 6.48 12.37 -14.84
N ILE A 60 5.33 12.25 -14.20
CA ILE A 60 5.11 12.77 -12.83
C ILE A 60 5.93 11.96 -11.83
N ALA A 61 6.02 10.64 -12.01
CA ALA A 61 6.88 9.77 -11.20
C ALA A 61 8.37 10.09 -11.41
N MET A 62 8.81 10.28 -12.66
CA MET A 62 10.19 10.65 -13.01
C MET A 62 10.50 12.11 -12.71
N HIS A 63 9.57 13.05 -12.91
CA HIS A 63 9.68 14.48 -12.59
C HIS A 63 9.71 14.70 -11.08
N LYS A 64 9.13 13.81 -10.27
CA LYS A 64 9.35 13.81 -8.82
C LYS A 64 10.81 13.52 -8.48
N VAL A 65 11.44 12.62 -9.23
CA VAL A 65 12.88 12.31 -9.13
C VAL A 65 13.72 13.43 -9.74
N ASP A 66 13.39 13.95 -10.93
CA ASP A 66 14.12 15.03 -11.63
C ASP A 66 13.98 16.39 -10.94
N SER A 67 12.81 16.72 -10.38
CA SER A 67 12.61 17.96 -9.62
C SER A 67 13.35 17.93 -8.30
N ALA A 68 13.53 16.75 -7.69
CA ALA A 68 14.45 16.57 -6.59
C ALA A 68 15.91 16.57 -7.09
N ALA A 69 16.18 16.01 -8.27
CA ALA A 69 17.51 15.94 -8.88
C ALA A 69 18.07 17.31 -9.30
N LYS A 70 17.19 18.30 -9.51
CA LYS A 70 17.58 19.72 -9.66
C LYS A 70 18.22 20.30 -8.39
N HIS A 71 18.06 19.65 -7.24
CA HIS A 71 18.56 20.09 -5.93
C HIS A 71 19.38 19.03 -5.17
N LEU A 72 19.37 17.77 -5.61
CA LEU A 72 20.05 16.60 -5.03
C LEU A 72 20.59 15.71 -6.16
N ASP A 73 21.59 14.86 -5.91
CA ASP A 73 22.04 13.91 -6.95
C ASP A 73 20.94 12.87 -7.28
N LEU A 74 20.98 12.27 -8.48
CA LEU A 74 19.99 11.26 -8.94
C LEU A 74 19.92 10.07 -7.96
N ILE A 75 21.10 9.57 -7.53
CA ILE A 75 21.23 8.47 -6.56
C ILE A 75 20.52 8.83 -5.25
N TRP A 76 20.73 10.05 -4.74
CA TRP A 76 20.10 10.51 -3.50
C TRP A 76 18.60 10.65 -3.62
N SER A 77 18.11 11.10 -4.77
CA SER A 77 16.67 11.24 -5.04
C SER A 77 15.97 9.89 -5.04
N ILE A 78 16.51 8.90 -5.76
CA ILE A 78 16.00 7.53 -5.79
C ILE A 78 16.01 6.93 -4.37
N PHE A 79 17.17 7.00 -3.70
CA PHE A 79 17.33 6.46 -2.36
C PHE A 79 16.33 7.06 -1.36
N LEU A 80 16.14 8.38 -1.35
CA LEU A 80 15.27 9.06 -0.39
C LEU A 80 13.79 8.71 -0.60
N PHE A 81 13.31 8.63 -1.83
CA PHE A 81 11.91 8.29 -2.09
C PHE A 81 11.59 6.83 -1.75
N ASN A 82 12.48 5.90 -2.11
CA ASN A 82 12.31 4.49 -1.77
C ASN A 82 12.43 4.27 -0.26
N SER A 83 13.35 4.98 0.40
CA SER A 83 13.50 4.97 1.85
C SER A 83 12.25 5.49 2.55
N LEU A 84 11.68 6.60 2.08
CA LEU A 84 10.45 7.15 2.62
C LEU A 84 9.28 6.16 2.48
N ALA A 85 9.15 5.51 1.32
CA ALA A 85 8.11 4.51 1.10
C ALA A 85 8.23 3.34 2.07
N VAL A 86 9.43 2.77 2.26
CA VAL A 86 9.63 1.64 3.18
C VAL A 86 9.49 2.05 4.64
N VAL A 87 10.08 3.18 5.05
CA VAL A 87 9.96 3.71 6.42
C VAL A 87 8.50 3.94 6.77
N THR A 88 7.74 4.59 5.87
CA THR A 88 6.31 4.80 6.05
C THR A 88 5.56 3.47 6.14
N THR A 89 5.88 2.51 5.28
CA THR A 89 5.22 1.18 5.26
C THR A 89 5.48 0.36 6.51
N SER A 90 6.71 0.43 7.04
CA SER A 90 7.12 -0.39 8.19
C SER A 90 6.73 0.27 9.50
N ILE A 91 7.05 1.56 9.69
CA ILE A 91 6.85 2.27 10.97
C ILE A 91 5.47 2.95 11.01
N GLY A 92 4.99 3.45 9.89
CA GLY A 92 3.73 4.19 9.78
C GLY A 92 2.52 3.49 10.37
N PRO A 93 2.32 2.16 10.22
CA PRO A 93 1.21 1.46 10.88
C PRO A 93 1.16 1.69 12.40
N GLY A 94 2.32 1.64 13.07
CA GLY A 94 2.42 1.89 14.51
C GLY A 94 2.08 3.33 14.87
N ILE A 95 2.58 4.30 14.10
CA ILE A 95 2.31 5.72 14.32
C ILE A 95 0.83 6.03 14.05
N LEU A 96 0.28 5.50 12.97
CA LEU A 96 -1.10 5.76 12.55
C LEU A 96 -2.10 5.21 13.56
N SER A 97 -1.78 4.12 14.27
CA SER A 97 -2.64 3.59 15.34
C SER A 97 -2.92 4.61 16.47
N TYR A 98 -2.06 5.60 16.71
CA TYR A 98 -2.35 6.64 17.71
C TYR A 98 -3.54 7.54 17.33
N ILE A 99 -4.00 7.51 16.08
CA ILE A 99 -5.23 8.21 15.66
C ILE A 99 -6.45 7.75 16.45
N GLN A 100 -6.42 6.53 17.03
CA GLN A 100 -7.49 6.03 17.88
C GLN A 100 -7.72 6.90 19.13
N ASN A 101 -6.67 7.54 19.65
CA ASN A 101 -6.80 8.49 20.76
C ASN A 101 -7.68 9.68 20.36
N ILE A 102 -7.50 10.18 19.12
CA ILE A 102 -8.33 11.24 18.56
C ILE A 102 -9.77 10.73 18.38
N SER A 103 -9.94 9.49 17.88
CA SER A 103 -11.27 8.90 17.70
C SER A 103 -12.05 8.74 19.01
N VAL A 104 -11.40 8.34 20.12
CA VAL A 104 -12.05 8.29 21.45
C VAL A 104 -12.32 9.68 22.01
N ALA A 105 -11.39 10.62 21.84
CA ALA A 105 -11.61 12.02 22.25
C ALA A 105 -12.79 12.65 21.48
N GLU A 106 -12.92 12.33 20.20
CA GLU A 106 -14.05 12.74 19.37
C GLU A 106 -15.35 12.12 19.85
N LEU A 107 -15.37 10.82 20.18
CA LEU A 107 -16.53 10.14 20.75
C LEU A 107 -17.02 10.84 22.03
N LYS A 108 -16.09 11.23 22.91
CA LYS A 108 -16.36 11.99 24.14
C LYS A 108 -16.95 13.37 23.84
N LEU A 109 -16.45 14.06 22.82
CA LEU A 109 -16.96 15.37 22.39
C LEU A 109 -18.39 15.25 21.83
N ARG A 110 -18.64 14.28 20.94
CA ARG A 110 -19.96 14.00 20.36
C ARG A 110 -20.99 13.61 21.42
N ALA A 111 -20.59 12.84 22.43
CA ALA A 111 -21.47 12.45 23.52
C ALA A 111 -21.96 13.64 24.37
N ARG A 112 -21.23 14.76 24.37
CA ARG A 112 -21.55 15.96 25.16
C ARG A 112 -22.19 17.08 24.34
N ASN A 113 -21.90 17.18 23.04
CA ASN A 113 -22.31 18.33 22.22
C ASN A 113 -23.19 17.92 21.02
N LYS A 114 -24.51 18.03 21.18
CA LYS A 114 -25.51 17.67 20.15
C LYS A 114 -25.35 18.44 18.83
N LYS A 115 -24.94 19.72 18.87
CA LYS A 115 -24.76 20.55 17.66
C LYS A 115 -23.60 20.02 16.82
N TYR A 116 -22.46 19.76 17.48
CA TYR A 116 -21.30 19.16 16.84
C TYR A 116 -21.62 17.78 16.26
N THR A 117 -22.29 16.92 17.03
CA THR A 117 -22.71 15.58 16.57
C THR A 117 -23.56 15.65 15.31
N THR A 118 -24.48 16.60 15.21
CA THR A 118 -25.35 16.76 14.04
C THR A 118 -24.56 17.12 12.79
N LEU A 119 -23.58 18.03 12.91
CA LEU A 119 -22.70 18.42 11.81
C LEU A 119 -21.79 17.24 11.40
N SER A 120 -21.18 16.58 12.38
CA SER A 120 -20.26 15.47 12.15
C SER A 120 -20.93 14.29 11.46
N VAL A 121 -22.16 13.95 11.87
CA VAL A 121 -22.95 12.88 11.23
C VAL A 121 -23.32 13.23 9.79
N LYS A 122 -23.61 14.50 9.49
CA LYS A 122 -23.85 14.93 8.10
C LYS A 122 -22.61 14.75 7.23
N LEU A 123 -21.43 15.08 7.75
CA LEU A 123 -20.16 14.83 7.06
C LEU A 123 -19.90 13.34 6.88
N GLU A 124 -20.12 12.52 7.90
CA GLU A 124 -19.96 11.05 7.78
C GLU A 124 -20.88 10.43 6.74
N LYS A 125 -22.12 10.92 6.61
CA LYS A 125 -23.04 10.46 5.56
C LYS A 125 -22.54 10.73 4.15
N LEU A 126 -21.81 11.82 3.93
CA LEU A 126 -21.12 12.07 2.66
C LEU A 126 -20.05 11.00 2.36
N PHE A 127 -19.41 10.47 3.40
CA PHE A 127 -18.39 9.41 3.28
C PHE A 127 -18.95 7.99 3.47
N GLN A 128 -20.27 7.81 3.66
CA GLN A 128 -20.86 6.49 3.88
C GLN A 128 -20.68 5.54 2.70
N LEU A 129 -20.76 6.06 1.48
CA LEU A 129 -20.60 5.29 0.24
C LEU A 129 -19.18 4.73 0.11
N LEU A 130 -18.18 5.53 0.50
CA LEU A 130 -16.78 5.12 0.54
C LEU A 130 -16.53 4.08 1.65
N THR A 131 -17.11 4.31 2.83
CA THR A 131 -16.92 3.38 3.96
C THR A 131 -17.63 2.04 3.75
N SER A 132 -18.77 1.97 3.07
CA SER A 132 -19.41 0.68 2.74
C SER A 132 -18.56 -0.15 1.77
N VAL A 133 -17.99 0.48 0.73
CA VAL A 133 -17.10 -0.20 -0.22
C VAL A 133 -15.86 -0.74 0.49
N ILE A 134 -15.24 0.06 1.36
CA ILE A 134 -14.08 -0.35 2.15
C ILE A 134 -14.43 -1.57 3.03
N LYS A 135 -15.58 -1.55 3.71
CA LYS A 135 -16.03 -2.67 4.55
C LYS A 135 -16.19 -3.98 3.77
N ASP A 136 -16.80 -3.94 2.60
CA ASP A 136 -17.07 -5.13 1.78
C ASP A 136 -15.77 -5.74 1.24
N ILE A 137 -14.81 -4.89 0.87
CA ILE A 137 -13.46 -5.33 0.46
C ILE A 137 -12.73 -5.99 1.63
N LEU A 138 -12.78 -5.39 2.82
CA LEU A 138 -12.07 -5.90 4.00
C LEU A 138 -12.64 -7.22 4.51
N GLN A 139 -13.94 -7.46 4.39
CA GLN A 139 -14.56 -8.75 4.71
C GLN A 139 -13.98 -9.90 3.87
N LYS A 140 -13.68 -9.63 2.59
CA LYS A 140 -13.09 -10.64 1.69
C LYS A 140 -11.61 -10.90 2.02
N LEU A 141 -10.93 -9.94 2.66
CA LEU A 141 -9.49 -9.99 2.92
C LEU A 141 -9.15 -10.58 4.30
N ASP A 142 -10.02 -10.48 5.30
CA ASP A 142 -9.75 -11.00 6.66
C ASP A 142 -10.99 -11.57 7.36
N PRO A 143 -11.03 -12.89 7.65
CA PRO A 143 -12.10 -13.52 8.43
C PRO A 143 -12.29 -12.94 9.85
N GLY A 144 -11.31 -12.21 10.40
CA GLY A 144 -11.45 -11.49 11.68
C GLY A 144 -12.54 -10.41 11.63
N VAL A 145 -12.81 -9.84 10.45
CA VAL A 145 -13.84 -8.81 10.25
C VAL A 145 -15.26 -9.38 10.42
N SER A 146 -15.51 -10.62 9.97
CA SER A 146 -16.83 -11.24 10.15
C SER A 146 -17.13 -11.55 11.63
N LYS A 147 -16.09 -11.82 12.44
CA LYS A 147 -16.22 -12.01 13.90
C LYS A 147 -16.61 -10.73 14.64
N LEU A 148 -16.18 -9.55 14.17
CA LEU A 148 -16.60 -8.27 14.74
C LEU A 148 -18.10 -8.02 14.57
N ARG A 149 -18.66 -8.46 13.44
CA ARG A 149 -20.06 -8.25 13.06
C ARG A 149 -21.03 -9.20 13.74
N ALA A 150 -20.56 -10.40 14.12
CA ALA A 150 -21.35 -11.39 14.83
C ALA A 150 -21.57 -11.06 16.33
N GLN A 151 -20.98 -9.97 16.84
CA GLN A 151 -21.12 -9.55 18.23
C GLN A 151 -22.37 -8.70 18.43
N ASP A 152 -23.07 -8.91 19.56
CA ASP A 152 -24.34 -8.26 19.89
C ASP A 152 -24.19 -6.73 19.94
N ASN A 153 -24.95 -6.06 19.07
CA ASN A 153 -24.88 -4.63 18.79
C ASN A 153 -26.11 -3.86 19.34
N SER A 154 -26.86 -4.44 20.27
CA SER A 154 -27.98 -3.74 20.91
C SER A 154 -27.49 -2.59 21.80
N GLU A 155 -27.41 -1.39 21.22
CA GLU A 155 -26.99 -0.18 21.94
C GLU A 155 -28.04 0.25 22.95
N LYS A 156 -27.69 0.12 24.24
CA LYS A 156 -28.55 0.56 25.35
C LYS A 156 -28.85 2.05 25.25
N ALA A 157 -30.04 2.45 25.71
CA ALA A 157 -30.53 3.83 25.62
C ALA A 157 -29.62 4.88 26.29
N GLY A 158 -28.82 4.49 27.28
CA GLY A 158 -27.85 5.35 27.98
C GLY A 158 -26.38 5.21 27.53
N SER A 159 -26.09 4.39 26.53
CA SER A 159 -24.71 4.14 26.09
C SER A 159 -24.06 5.39 25.49
N ILE A 160 -22.72 5.48 25.56
CA ILE A 160 -21.99 6.55 24.87
C ILE A 160 -22.21 6.50 23.35
N TRP A 161 -22.30 5.30 22.78
CA TRP A 161 -22.50 5.04 21.35
C TRP A 161 -23.77 5.71 20.83
N LYS A 162 -24.89 5.48 21.52
CA LYS A 162 -26.17 6.11 21.17
C LYS A 162 -26.16 7.62 21.37
N ARG A 163 -25.50 8.12 22.42
CA ARG A 163 -25.35 9.58 22.67
C ARG A 163 -24.48 10.27 21.62
N ALA A 164 -23.44 9.60 21.13
CA ALA A 164 -22.57 10.09 20.08
C ALA A 164 -23.12 9.83 18.66
N ASN A 165 -24.28 9.18 18.55
CA ASN A 165 -24.88 8.70 17.29
C ASN A 165 -23.87 7.91 16.44
N TYR A 166 -23.12 7.01 17.09
CA TYR A 166 -22.02 6.28 16.51
C TYR A 166 -22.13 4.80 16.80
N SER A 167 -21.98 3.96 15.77
CA SER A 167 -22.09 2.51 15.93
C SER A 167 -20.83 1.91 16.56
N LYS A 168 -21.01 1.13 17.62
CA LYS A 168 -19.93 0.36 18.27
C LYS A 168 -19.17 -0.54 17.28
N GLU A 169 -19.90 -1.24 16.40
CA GLU A 169 -19.32 -2.09 15.36
C GLU A 169 -18.42 -1.28 14.42
N ASN A 170 -18.91 -0.13 13.95
CA ASN A 170 -18.17 0.72 13.01
C ASN A 170 -16.88 1.27 13.63
N PHE A 171 -16.93 1.68 14.90
CA PHE A 171 -15.76 2.15 15.63
C PHE A 171 -14.68 1.07 15.70
N ARG A 172 -15.07 -0.13 16.13
CA ARG A 172 -14.13 -1.24 16.28
C ARG A 172 -13.58 -1.72 14.95
N LEU A 173 -14.41 -1.73 13.90
CA LEU A 173 -13.95 -2.05 12.56
C LEU A 173 -12.95 -1.02 12.04
N LEU A 174 -13.20 0.27 12.25
CA LEU A 174 -12.25 1.31 11.87
C LEU A 174 -10.92 1.15 12.62
N ALA A 175 -10.97 0.90 13.93
CA ALA A 175 -9.78 0.64 14.75
C ALA A 175 -9.02 -0.62 14.30
N TYR A 176 -9.74 -1.67 13.91
CA TYR A 176 -9.18 -2.91 13.39
C TYR A 176 -8.42 -2.71 12.06
N VAL A 177 -8.91 -1.82 11.21
CA VAL A 177 -8.48 -1.69 9.81
C VAL A 177 -7.36 -0.68 9.63
N ILE A 178 -7.36 0.40 10.42
CA ILE A 178 -6.40 1.49 10.31
C ILE A 178 -4.94 1.04 10.18
N PRO A 179 -4.41 0.10 10.98
CA PRO A 179 -2.99 -0.29 10.84
C PRO A 179 -2.70 -1.06 9.54
N TYR A 180 -3.72 -1.62 8.86
CA TYR A 180 -3.56 -2.26 7.56
C TYR A 180 -3.53 -1.27 6.39
N LEU A 181 -3.98 -0.03 6.58
CA LEU A 181 -4.12 0.93 5.47
C LEU A 181 -2.78 1.20 4.78
N ILE A 182 -1.74 1.53 5.54
CA ILE A 182 -0.45 1.92 4.95
C ILE A 182 0.19 0.74 4.19
N PRO A 183 0.32 -0.49 4.76
CA PRO A 183 0.91 -1.60 4.04
C PRO A 183 0.11 -1.99 2.80
N VAL A 184 -1.22 -1.93 2.88
CA VAL A 184 -2.09 -2.20 1.73
C VAL A 184 -1.88 -1.16 0.63
N ILE A 185 -1.96 0.13 0.97
CA ILE A 185 -1.81 1.22 0.00
C ILE A 185 -0.43 1.17 -0.64
N THR A 186 0.65 1.06 0.14
CA THR A 186 1.99 1.09 -0.45
C THR A 186 2.24 -0.11 -1.37
N LEU A 187 1.91 -1.33 -0.95
CA LEU A 187 2.08 -2.51 -1.80
C LEU A 187 1.21 -2.45 -3.06
N THR A 188 -0.02 -1.97 -2.91
CA THR A 188 -0.96 -1.84 -4.05
C THR A 188 -0.47 -0.79 -5.02
N MET A 189 -0.06 0.40 -4.56
CA MET A 189 0.42 1.47 -5.44
C MET A 189 1.70 1.08 -6.17
N ASN A 190 2.67 0.45 -5.50
CA ASN A 190 3.90 0.00 -6.15
C ASN A 190 3.64 -1.13 -7.15
N GLY A 191 2.77 -2.09 -6.81
CA GLY A 191 2.34 -3.12 -7.75
C GLY A 191 1.60 -2.52 -8.94
N MET A 192 0.70 -1.56 -8.69
CA MET A 192 -0.03 -0.87 -9.75
C MET A 192 0.91 -0.15 -10.72
N LEU A 193 1.87 0.64 -10.20
CA LEU A 193 2.87 1.33 -11.00
C LEU A 193 3.66 0.35 -11.88
N LEU A 194 4.19 -0.73 -11.29
CA LEU A 194 4.93 -1.74 -12.04
C LEU A 194 4.08 -2.36 -13.17
N GLY A 195 2.82 -2.69 -12.90
CA GLY A 195 1.92 -3.27 -13.91
C GLY A 195 1.51 -2.27 -15.00
N ILE A 196 1.32 -0.98 -14.66
CA ILE A 196 1.06 0.08 -15.64
C ILE A 196 2.27 0.25 -16.55
N THR A 197 3.48 0.33 -15.99
CA THR A 197 4.72 0.45 -16.76
C THR A 197 4.93 -0.77 -17.65
N LEU A 198 4.75 -1.99 -17.14
CA LEU A 198 4.82 -3.20 -17.96
C LEU A 198 3.83 -3.15 -19.14
N SER A 199 2.58 -2.77 -18.87
CA SER A 199 1.57 -2.63 -19.92
C SER A 199 1.97 -1.58 -20.96
N PHE A 200 2.53 -0.45 -20.55
CA PHE A 200 3.01 0.60 -21.46
C PHE A 200 4.09 0.06 -22.41
N PHE A 201 5.11 -0.62 -21.88
CA PHE A 201 6.19 -1.18 -22.71
C PHE A 201 5.64 -2.23 -23.70
N VAL A 202 4.83 -3.17 -23.22
CA VAL A 202 4.29 -4.25 -24.06
C VAL A 202 3.37 -3.69 -25.15
N PHE A 203 2.50 -2.74 -24.82
CA PHE A 203 1.58 -2.13 -25.79
C PHE A 203 2.34 -1.33 -26.86
N ASN A 204 3.28 -0.48 -26.46
CA ASN A 204 4.06 0.31 -27.41
C ASN A 204 4.96 -0.58 -28.29
N GLY A 205 5.55 -1.64 -27.74
CA GLY A 205 6.31 -2.61 -28.52
C GLY A 205 5.46 -3.30 -29.58
N ALA A 206 4.26 -3.73 -29.20
CA ALA A 206 3.30 -4.31 -30.13
C ALA A 206 2.94 -3.36 -31.27
N LEU A 207 2.69 -2.08 -30.95
CA LEU A 207 2.32 -1.04 -31.91
C LEU A 207 3.48 -0.73 -32.87
N SER A 208 4.67 -0.45 -32.35
CA SER A 208 5.83 -0.07 -33.18
C SER A 208 6.22 -1.17 -34.16
N PHE A 209 6.13 -2.43 -33.76
CA PHE A 209 6.43 -3.55 -34.67
C PHE A 209 5.28 -3.89 -35.60
N TYR A 210 4.04 -3.59 -35.20
CA TYR A 210 2.91 -3.65 -36.12
C TYR A 210 3.09 -2.66 -37.28
N ASP A 211 3.55 -1.44 -36.99
CA ASP A 211 3.82 -0.43 -38.01
C ASP A 211 4.96 -0.86 -38.96
N PHE A 212 5.93 -1.63 -38.47
CA PHE A 212 7.07 -2.12 -39.26
C PHE A 212 6.74 -3.38 -40.10
N ALA A 213 6.10 -4.38 -39.51
CA ALA A 213 5.92 -5.72 -40.11
C ALA A 213 4.45 -6.20 -40.16
N GLY A 214 3.49 -5.29 -39.95
CA GLY A 214 2.06 -5.62 -39.91
C GLY A 214 1.72 -6.55 -38.74
N SER A 215 0.64 -7.34 -38.88
CA SER A 215 0.16 -8.24 -37.81
C SER A 215 1.20 -9.26 -37.33
N GLN A 216 2.17 -9.62 -38.17
CA GLN A 216 3.25 -10.56 -37.83
C GLN A 216 4.27 -9.94 -36.86
N GLY A 217 4.37 -8.60 -36.81
CA GLY A 217 5.27 -7.88 -35.91
C GLY A 217 4.78 -7.78 -34.47
N ILE A 218 3.49 -7.98 -34.20
CA ILE A 218 2.89 -7.77 -32.87
C ILE A 218 3.57 -8.62 -31.80
N VAL A 219 3.65 -9.94 -31.99
CA VAL A 219 4.22 -10.87 -31.00
C VAL A 219 5.72 -10.62 -30.79
N PRO A 220 6.55 -10.50 -31.85
CA PRO A 220 7.95 -10.09 -31.71
C PRO A 220 8.13 -8.77 -30.95
N GLY A 221 7.32 -7.75 -31.26
CA GLY A 221 7.38 -6.44 -30.60
C GLY A 221 7.02 -6.49 -29.12
N MET A 222 6.02 -7.29 -28.74
CA MET A 222 5.71 -7.55 -27.33
C MET A 222 6.89 -8.21 -26.60
N LEU A 223 7.49 -9.25 -27.19
CA LEU A 223 8.62 -9.97 -26.58
C LEU A 223 9.86 -9.08 -26.44
N PHE A 224 10.17 -8.29 -27.47
CA PHE A 224 11.22 -7.28 -27.44
C PHE A 224 11.01 -6.30 -26.28
N SER A 225 9.80 -5.75 -26.16
CA SER A 225 9.47 -4.81 -25.09
C SER A 225 9.52 -5.42 -23.70
N ILE A 226 9.18 -6.70 -23.54
CA ILE A 226 9.33 -7.40 -22.25
C ILE A 226 10.82 -7.52 -21.90
N ALA A 227 11.66 -7.94 -22.85
CA ALA A 227 13.10 -8.04 -22.61
C ALA A 227 13.72 -6.67 -22.27
N TYR A 228 13.32 -5.64 -23.00
CA TYR A 228 13.76 -4.26 -22.78
C TYR A 228 13.30 -3.71 -21.43
N PHE A 229 12.04 -3.95 -21.05
CA PHE A 229 11.50 -3.61 -19.73
C PHE A 229 12.27 -4.32 -18.59
N LEU A 230 12.55 -5.61 -18.75
CA LEU A 230 13.33 -6.36 -17.77
C LEU A 230 14.75 -5.82 -17.65
N ALA A 231 15.39 -5.39 -18.73
CA ALA A 231 16.70 -4.74 -18.67
C ALA A 231 16.68 -3.42 -17.87
N HIS A 232 15.58 -2.66 -17.96
CA HIS A 232 15.41 -1.41 -17.24
C HIS A 232 15.01 -1.58 -15.77
N ILE A 233 14.44 -2.71 -15.37
CA ILE A 233 13.93 -2.89 -14.00
C ILE A 233 14.73 -3.93 -13.21
N LEU A 234 15.11 -5.05 -13.82
CA LEU A 234 15.71 -6.18 -13.09
C LEU A 234 17.00 -5.82 -12.32
N PRO A 235 17.93 -5.00 -12.86
CA PRO A 235 19.22 -4.77 -12.20
C PRO A 235 19.08 -4.22 -10.77
N HIS A 236 18.25 -3.20 -10.56
CA HIS A 236 17.97 -2.65 -9.23
C HIS A 236 16.74 -3.30 -8.58
N GLY A 237 15.73 -3.68 -9.38
CA GLY A 237 14.46 -4.25 -8.94
C GLY A 237 14.60 -5.62 -8.24
N ILE A 238 15.65 -6.39 -8.54
CA ILE A 238 15.93 -7.65 -7.81
C ILE A 238 16.22 -7.40 -6.31
N ILE A 239 16.63 -6.18 -5.94
CA ILE A 239 16.86 -5.77 -4.56
C ILE A 239 15.65 -4.98 -4.04
N GLU A 240 15.16 -4.01 -4.81
CA GLU A 240 14.09 -3.11 -4.37
C GLU A 240 12.76 -3.84 -4.13
N LEU A 241 12.37 -4.76 -5.02
CA LEU A 241 11.10 -5.47 -4.91
C LEU A 241 11.03 -6.38 -3.66
N PRO A 242 12.05 -7.21 -3.34
CA PRO A 242 12.06 -7.93 -2.07
C PRO A 242 12.01 -7.00 -0.85
N VAL A 243 12.73 -5.89 -0.90
CA VAL A 243 12.79 -4.93 0.20
C VAL A 243 11.42 -4.31 0.50
N ILE A 244 10.68 -3.86 -0.51
CA ILE A 244 9.35 -3.28 -0.31
C ILE A 244 8.33 -4.33 0.14
N ILE A 245 8.46 -5.57 -0.33
CA ILE A 245 7.63 -6.69 0.11
C ILE A 245 7.89 -7.01 1.59
N ILE A 246 9.16 -7.02 2.02
CA ILE A 246 9.55 -7.23 3.43
C ILE A 246 9.03 -6.09 4.31
N ALA A 247 9.13 -4.84 3.85
CA ALA A 247 8.57 -3.68 4.55
C ALA A 247 7.06 -3.81 4.75
N GLY A 248 6.35 -4.20 3.69
CA GLY A 248 4.93 -4.52 3.74
C GLY A 248 4.61 -5.65 4.73
N ALA A 249 5.44 -6.69 4.78
CA ALA A 249 5.26 -7.81 5.71
C ALA A 249 5.46 -7.40 7.17
N ILE A 250 6.42 -6.50 7.44
CA ILE A 250 6.68 -5.91 8.76
C ILE A 250 5.45 -5.11 9.22
N GLY A 251 4.95 -4.21 8.38
CA GLY A 251 3.75 -3.43 8.67
C GLY A 251 2.50 -4.30 8.86
N TYR A 252 2.30 -5.31 8.01
CA TYR A 252 1.21 -6.27 8.12
C TYR A 252 1.30 -7.12 9.40
N ARG A 253 2.50 -7.52 9.83
CA ARG A 253 2.70 -8.25 11.09
C ARG A 253 2.18 -7.44 12.28
N PHE A 254 2.56 -6.16 12.35
CA PHE A 254 2.07 -5.26 13.37
C PHE A 254 0.54 -5.14 13.32
N ALA A 255 -0.01 -4.86 12.14
CA ALA A 255 -1.45 -4.72 11.96
C ALA A 255 -2.21 -5.95 12.45
N ARG A 256 -1.75 -7.15 12.11
CA ARG A 256 -2.39 -8.38 12.59
C ARG A 256 -2.31 -8.58 14.09
N MET A 257 -1.17 -8.27 14.71
CA MET A 257 -1.03 -8.37 16.17
C MET A 257 -1.92 -7.37 16.89
N TYR A 258 -1.86 -6.10 16.46
CA TYR A 258 -2.67 -5.01 16.98
C TYR A 258 -4.17 -5.33 16.90
N SER A 259 -4.62 -5.70 15.70
CA SER A 259 -6.02 -5.97 15.42
C SER A 259 -6.50 -7.29 16.05
N GLY A 260 -5.60 -8.27 16.19
CA GLY A 260 -5.82 -9.50 16.95
C GLY A 260 -6.15 -9.23 18.41
N LYS A 261 -5.42 -8.34 19.10
CA LYS A 261 -5.72 -7.99 20.50
C LYS A 261 -7.04 -7.24 20.68
N ILE A 262 -7.48 -6.44 19.71
CA ILE A 262 -8.83 -5.85 19.73
C ILE A 262 -9.92 -6.94 19.76
N LEU A 263 -9.70 -8.07 19.09
CA LEU A 263 -10.65 -9.19 19.05
C LEU A 263 -10.56 -10.08 20.28
N GLU A 264 -9.34 -10.52 20.62
CA GLU A 264 -9.07 -11.48 21.70
C GLU A 264 -9.46 -10.91 23.06
N ASP A 265 -9.02 -9.68 23.35
CA ASP A 265 -9.25 -9.02 24.64
C ASP A 265 -10.58 -8.25 24.65
N LYS A 266 -11.38 -8.34 23.58
CA LYS A 266 -12.71 -7.69 23.47
C LYS A 266 -12.66 -6.19 23.73
N LEU A 267 -11.57 -5.54 23.30
CA LEU A 267 -11.33 -4.11 23.52
C LEU A 267 -12.33 -3.25 22.76
N LEU A 268 -12.55 -2.03 23.25
CA LEU A 268 -13.39 -0.99 22.66
C LEU A 268 -14.88 -1.33 22.60
N LEU A 269 -15.34 -2.22 23.50
CA LEU A 269 -16.76 -2.63 23.62
C LEU A 269 -17.53 -1.90 24.72
N SER A 270 -16.84 -1.22 25.63
CA SER A 270 -17.46 -0.60 26.81
C SER A 270 -18.41 0.55 26.44
N ASP A 271 -19.44 0.76 27.26
CA ASP A 271 -20.33 1.93 27.16
C ASP A 271 -19.84 3.12 28.01
N GLU A 272 -18.79 2.92 28.82
CA GLU A 272 -18.13 3.92 29.68
C GLU A 272 -16.84 4.45 29.04
N ILE A 273 -16.66 5.78 29.04
CA ILE A 273 -15.49 6.46 28.45
C ILE A 273 -14.20 6.02 29.14
N GLU A 274 -14.21 5.93 30.46
CA GLU A 274 -13.02 5.63 31.26
C GLU A 274 -12.47 4.24 30.95
N LYS A 275 -13.34 3.28 30.65
CA LYS A 275 -12.96 1.95 30.17
C LYS A 275 -12.41 2.00 28.74
N LEU A 276 -13.00 2.81 27.85
CA LEU A 276 -12.47 3.00 26.49
C LEU A 276 -11.09 3.67 26.49
N GLU A 277 -10.87 4.65 27.35
CA GLU A 277 -9.56 5.30 27.55
C GLU A 277 -8.53 4.28 28.09
N ARG A 278 -8.94 3.35 28.98
CA ARG A 278 -8.07 2.23 29.41
C ARG A 278 -7.75 1.25 28.29
N ASP A 279 -8.73 0.85 27.50
CA ASP A 279 -8.53 0.00 26.32
C ASP A 279 -7.53 0.67 25.34
N MET A 280 -7.59 2.00 25.21
CA MET A 280 -6.65 2.76 24.40
C MET A 280 -5.23 2.76 24.95
N MET A 281 -5.04 2.81 26.26
CA MET A 281 -3.70 2.67 26.83
C MET A 281 -3.08 1.32 26.47
N ILE A 282 -3.85 0.22 26.57
CA ILE A 282 -3.37 -1.13 26.20
C ILE A 282 -2.95 -1.16 24.72
N ILE A 283 -3.77 -0.58 23.85
CA ILE A 283 -3.53 -0.54 22.41
C ILE A 283 -2.33 0.35 22.05
N ASN A 284 -2.19 1.50 22.71
CA ASN A 284 -1.05 2.41 22.57
C ASN A 284 0.25 1.77 23.07
N ASP A 285 0.19 0.92 24.11
CA ASP A 285 1.36 0.18 24.60
C ASP A 285 1.87 -0.80 23.56
N ILE A 286 0.97 -1.48 22.82
CA ILE A 286 1.35 -2.35 21.69
C ILE A 286 2.02 -1.53 20.58
N ALA A 287 1.45 -0.39 20.20
CA ALA A 287 2.04 0.51 19.20
C ALA A 287 3.42 1.04 19.64
N SER A 288 3.54 1.43 20.90
CA SER A 288 4.80 1.91 21.50
C SER A 288 5.86 0.81 21.52
N ALA A 289 5.48 -0.40 21.93
CA ALA A 289 6.36 -1.56 21.97
C ALA A 289 6.85 -1.94 20.57
N TYR A 290 5.98 -1.81 19.56
CA TYR A 290 6.34 -2.04 18.16
C TYR A 290 7.35 -1.01 17.66
N ILE A 291 7.06 0.29 17.82
CA ILE A 291 7.93 1.37 17.35
C ILE A 291 9.30 1.31 18.05
N ARG A 292 9.36 0.89 19.32
CA ARG A 292 10.61 0.74 20.07
C ARG A 292 11.29 -0.62 19.89
N SER A 293 10.71 -1.50 19.06
CA SER A 293 11.24 -2.85 18.85
C SER A 293 12.61 -2.82 18.18
N ARG A 294 13.60 -3.48 18.81
CA ARG A 294 14.94 -3.65 18.20
C ARG A 294 14.85 -4.37 16.85
N TYR A 295 13.93 -5.31 16.71
CA TYR A 295 13.72 -6.04 15.46
C TYR A 295 13.27 -5.11 14.33
N LEU A 296 12.34 -4.19 14.59
CA LEU A 296 11.86 -3.22 13.60
C LEU A 296 13.03 -2.36 13.08
N TRP A 297 13.80 -1.78 14.00
CA TRP A 297 14.93 -0.93 13.63
C TRP A 297 16.04 -1.70 12.93
N ALA A 298 16.38 -2.92 13.38
CA ALA A 298 17.36 -3.76 12.70
C ALA A 298 16.94 -4.06 11.25
N MET A 299 15.68 -4.44 11.02
CA MET A 299 15.15 -4.71 9.69
C MET A 299 15.12 -3.46 8.81
N VAL A 300 14.63 -2.32 9.34
CA VAL A 300 14.60 -1.05 8.61
C VAL A 300 16.01 -0.61 8.24
N SER A 301 17.01 -0.72 9.13
CA SER A 301 18.40 -0.40 8.81
C SER A 301 18.97 -1.28 7.70
N ILE A 302 18.74 -2.59 7.75
CA ILE A 302 19.17 -3.53 6.69
C ILE A 302 18.52 -3.15 5.36
N ILE A 303 17.22 -2.87 5.38
CA ILE A 303 16.47 -2.43 4.21
C ILE A 303 17.08 -1.15 3.62
N LEU A 304 17.35 -0.13 4.43
CA LEU A 304 17.92 1.13 3.96
C LEU A 304 19.28 0.91 3.28
N VAL A 305 20.11 0.02 3.82
CA VAL A 305 21.37 -0.36 3.15
C VAL A 305 21.10 -0.98 1.78
N PHE A 306 20.15 -1.92 1.68
CA PHE A 306 19.79 -2.51 0.39
C PHE A 306 19.20 -1.49 -0.60
N LEU A 307 18.39 -0.55 -0.15
CA LEU A 307 17.86 0.52 -1.01
C LEU A 307 18.95 1.45 -1.51
N TRP A 308 19.97 1.73 -0.69
CA TRP A 308 21.10 2.51 -1.12
C TRP A 308 21.89 1.78 -2.22
N VAL A 309 22.12 0.48 -2.06
CA VAL A 309 22.73 -0.36 -3.11
C VAL A 309 21.87 -0.38 -4.37
N ALA A 310 20.54 -0.55 -4.24
CA ALA A 310 19.62 -0.54 -5.38
C ALA A 310 19.66 0.81 -6.14
N ALA A 311 19.64 1.94 -5.43
CA ALA A 311 19.73 3.27 -6.02
C ALA A 311 21.05 3.49 -6.76
N TRP A 312 22.16 2.98 -6.22
CA TRP A 312 23.45 3.03 -6.89
C TRP A 312 23.46 2.20 -8.18
N ILE A 313 22.89 0.98 -8.16
CA ILE A 313 22.73 0.13 -9.35
C ILE A 313 21.81 0.81 -10.38
N GLU A 314 20.72 1.44 -9.94
CA GLU A 314 19.78 2.15 -10.80
C GLU A 314 20.46 3.30 -11.55
N ALA A 315 21.25 4.12 -10.84
CA ALA A 315 21.89 5.27 -11.46
C ALA A 315 23.11 4.91 -12.33
N ASN A 316 23.88 3.88 -11.97
CA ASN A 316 25.19 3.63 -12.59
C ASN A 316 25.25 2.40 -13.50
N ILE A 317 24.44 1.37 -13.23
CA ILE A 317 24.54 0.07 -13.93
C ILE A 317 23.35 -0.15 -14.86
N THR A 318 22.14 0.18 -14.39
CA THR A 318 20.90 -0.05 -15.13
C THR A 318 20.92 0.60 -16.53
N PRO A 319 21.41 1.85 -16.73
CA PRO A 319 21.47 2.46 -18.05
C PRO A 319 22.41 1.72 -19.01
N THR A 320 23.55 1.21 -18.52
CA THR A 320 24.51 0.46 -19.33
C THR A 320 23.91 -0.88 -19.79
N ILE A 321 23.30 -1.63 -18.86
CA ILE A 321 22.64 -2.91 -19.20
C ILE A 321 21.49 -2.67 -20.18
N ALA A 322 20.68 -1.65 -19.94
CA ALA A 322 19.59 -1.24 -20.83
C ALA A 322 20.09 -0.97 -22.25
N GLN A 323 21.19 -0.22 -22.39
CA GLN A 323 21.78 0.08 -23.69
C GLN A 323 22.35 -1.16 -24.39
N GLU A 324 23.05 -2.04 -23.65
CA GLU A 324 23.58 -3.28 -24.21
C GLU A 324 22.47 -4.21 -24.71
N VAL A 325 21.38 -4.34 -23.96
CA VAL A 325 20.20 -5.12 -24.37
C VAL A 325 19.52 -4.46 -25.56
N ALA A 326 19.42 -3.13 -25.60
CA ALA A 326 18.89 -2.40 -26.75
C ALA A 326 19.68 -2.70 -28.03
N ASN A 327 21.02 -2.63 -27.94
CA ASN A 327 21.92 -2.88 -29.05
C ASN A 327 21.82 -4.34 -29.52
N PHE A 328 21.90 -5.30 -28.58
CA PHE A 328 21.80 -6.73 -28.89
C PHE A 328 20.46 -7.09 -29.56
N LEU A 329 19.35 -6.56 -29.04
CA LEU A 329 18.04 -6.81 -29.62
C LEU A 329 17.86 -6.10 -30.97
N GLY A 330 18.47 -4.91 -31.14
CA GLY A 330 18.51 -4.21 -32.43
C GLY A 330 19.25 -5.00 -33.50
N ASP A 331 20.41 -5.56 -33.16
CA ASP A 331 21.22 -6.40 -34.05
C ASP A 331 20.51 -7.71 -34.45
N LEU A 332 19.62 -8.23 -33.61
CA LEU A 332 18.80 -9.42 -33.88
C LEU A 332 17.61 -9.16 -34.82
N LEU A 333 17.26 -7.88 -35.03
CA LEU A 333 16.07 -7.46 -35.79
C LEU A 333 16.40 -6.88 -37.17
N ILE A 334 17.70 -6.76 -37.51
CA ILE A 334 18.23 -6.40 -38.83
C ILE A 334 18.55 -7.67 -39.61
#